data_AF-A0AB34JJD3-F1
#
_entry.id   AF-A0AB34JJD3-F1
#
_cell.length_a   1.000
_cell.length_b   1.000
_cell.length_c   1.000
_cell.angle_alpha   90.00
_cell.angle_beta   90.00
_cell.angle_gamma   90.00
#
_symmetry.space_group_name_H-M   'P 1'
#
loop_
_entity.id
_entity.type
_entity.pdbx_description
1 polymer ?
#
loop_
_entity_poly.entity_id
_entity_poly.type
_entity_poly.pdbx_seq_one_letter_code
_entity_poly.pdbx_strand_id
1 'polypeptide(L)'
;MWRCSLAASRRLAPRSAPGVDMRPQLRALASSRRWVAHDDTAWYGQQLRATTILSVRKDDKVFLIGDGQVSLGNHVIKDNARKVRTLKEGVICGFAGATADAMTLFERLEMKLQEHPETKRACVEMAKAWRMDKYLRRLEAIMIVCDASVSLTLTGNGDVIEPVDGIIGIGSGGLFATAAARALIDVPGMDAESIGRKAMGIAADMCVFTNKNWVTQTLETRPPEPPKSS
;
A
#
# COMPACT_ATOMS: atom_id res chain seq x y z
N MET A 1 42.92 3.22 -25.91
CA MET A 1 43.82 2.36 -25.07
C MET A 1 44.24 3.15 -23.85
N TRP A 2 43.48 3.10 -22.76
CA TRP A 2 43.84 3.74 -21.49
C TRP A 2 44.45 2.68 -20.58
N ARG A 3 45.74 2.83 -20.25
CA ARG A 3 46.46 1.97 -19.31
C ARG A 3 46.21 2.46 -17.88
N CYS A 4 45.67 1.58 -17.06
CA CYS A 4 45.49 1.77 -15.62
C CYS A 4 46.82 1.48 -14.91
N SER A 5 47.39 2.47 -14.21
CA SER A 5 48.59 2.29 -13.37
C SER A 5 48.17 2.15 -11.92
N LEU A 6 48.19 0.91 -11.39
CA LEU A 6 48.06 0.65 -9.96
C LEU A 6 49.31 1.16 -9.22
N ALA A 7 49.14 2.20 -8.40
CA ALA A 7 50.11 2.57 -7.36
C ALA A 7 49.64 2.04 -6.00
N ALA A 8 50.40 1.09 -5.45
CA ALA A 8 50.19 0.52 -4.13
C ALA A 8 50.42 1.54 -3.02
N SER A 9 49.35 2.00 -2.35
CA SER A 9 49.46 2.81 -1.13
C SER A 9 49.80 1.91 0.06
N ARG A 10 51.02 2.07 0.57
CA ARG A 10 51.52 1.45 1.80
C ARG A 10 50.60 1.76 2.99
N ARG A 11 50.22 0.74 3.75
CA ARG A 11 49.52 0.87 5.04
C ARG A 11 50.45 1.56 6.04
N LEU A 12 50.04 2.72 6.55
CA LEU A 12 50.64 3.35 7.72
C LEU A 12 49.86 2.88 8.95
N ALA A 13 50.53 2.17 9.86
CA ALA A 13 50.02 1.90 11.19
C ALA A 13 50.10 3.20 12.04
N PRO A 14 49.06 3.55 12.82
CA PRO A 14 49.11 4.75 13.65
C PRO A 14 50.06 4.54 14.83
N ARG A 15 51.00 5.47 15.01
CA ARG A 15 51.86 5.59 16.20
C ARG A 15 50.98 5.94 17.41
N SER A 16 51.14 5.22 18.51
CA SER A 16 50.53 5.51 19.80
C SER A 16 51.19 6.74 20.45
N ALA A 17 50.39 7.72 20.84
CA ALA A 17 50.79 8.81 21.74
C ALA A 17 50.61 8.37 23.20
N PRO A 18 51.48 8.78 24.15
CA PRO A 18 51.36 8.38 25.55
C PRO A 18 50.39 9.30 26.31
N GLY A 19 49.57 8.71 27.18
CA GLY A 19 48.92 9.44 28.27
C GLY A 19 47.52 9.97 28.02
N VAL A 20 46.53 9.07 27.90
CA VAL A 20 45.14 9.35 28.33
C VAL A 20 44.58 8.06 28.92
N ASP A 21 44.24 8.09 30.22
CA ASP A 21 43.54 7.00 30.90
C ASP A 21 42.07 6.94 30.42
N MET A 22 41.75 5.92 29.62
CA MET A 22 40.41 5.71 29.03
C MET A 22 39.46 4.89 29.92
N ARG A 23 39.65 4.85 31.24
CA ARG A 23 38.86 3.99 32.15
C ARG A 23 37.56 4.55 32.76
N PRO A 24 37.02 5.74 32.42
CA PRO A 24 35.64 6.07 32.79
C PRO A 24 34.65 6.28 31.63
N GLN A 25 35.04 6.08 30.36
CA GLN A 25 34.12 6.29 29.22
C GLN A 25 33.39 5.02 28.74
N LEU A 26 33.72 3.85 29.29
CA LEU A 26 33.07 2.56 28.99
C LEU A 26 31.82 2.26 29.85
N ARG A 27 31.18 3.28 30.43
CA ARG A 27 29.92 3.13 31.21
C ARG A 27 28.71 3.91 30.67
N ALA A 28 28.84 4.61 29.55
CA ALA A 28 27.74 5.38 28.96
C ALA A 28 27.08 4.72 27.73
N LEU A 29 27.47 3.49 27.36
CA LEU A 29 26.88 2.74 26.23
C LEU A 29 26.04 1.53 26.67
N ALA A 30 25.74 1.39 27.97
CA ALA A 30 25.07 0.21 28.51
C ALA A 30 23.58 0.42 28.87
N SER A 31 22.98 1.57 28.59
CA SER A 31 21.57 1.84 28.96
C SER A 31 20.63 2.18 27.82
N SER A 32 21.09 2.18 26.57
CA SER A 32 20.21 2.40 25.40
C SER A 32 19.76 1.08 24.75
N ARG A 33 19.38 0.07 25.55
CA ARG A 33 18.48 -0.98 25.06
C ARG A 33 17.05 -0.44 25.16
N ARG A 34 16.75 0.51 24.29
CA ARG A 34 15.37 0.90 24.01
C ARG A 34 14.74 -0.31 23.34
N TRP A 35 13.87 -1.00 24.07
CA TRP A 35 13.00 -2.02 23.50
C TRP A 35 12.26 -1.38 22.32
N VAL A 36 12.66 -1.75 21.11
CA VAL A 36 11.86 -1.50 19.91
C VAL A 36 10.61 -2.37 20.10
N ALA A 37 9.44 -1.73 20.01
CA ALA A 37 8.16 -2.40 20.16
C ALA A 37 8.14 -3.66 19.28
N HIS A 38 7.82 -4.81 19.89
CA HIS A 38 7.57 -6.02 19.13
C HIS A 38 6.36 -5.78 18.23
N ASP A 39 6.55 -6.02 16.94
CA ASP A 39 5.50 -6.11 15.94
C ASP A 39 4.57 -7.28 16.31
N ASP A 40 3.32 -7.00 16.66
CA ASP A 40 2.33 -8.00 17.09
C ASP A 40 1.77 -8.85 15.92
N THR A 41 2.27 -8.68 14.68
CA THR A 41 1.87 -9.44 13.47
C THR A 41 2.83 -10.58 13.10
N ALA A 42 3.89 -10.77 13.89
CA ALA A 42 4.98 -11.68 13.59
C ALA A 42 4.68 -13.14 14.01
N TRP A 43 4.16 -13.94 13.09
CA TRP A 43 4.37 -15.39 13.16
C TRP A 43 5.86 -15.62 12.87
N TYR A 44 6.68 -15.89 13.90
CA TYR A 44 8.15 -16.05 13.85
C TYR A 44 9.00 -14.78 13.61
N GLY A 45 8.53 -13.58 13.97
CA GLY A 45 9.33 -12.35 13.74
C GLY A 45 9.43 -11.94 12.27
N GLN A 46 8.65 -12.58 11.38
CA GLN A 46 8.62 -12.29 9.96
C GLN A 46 7.43 -11.38 9.63
N GLN A 47 7.70 -10.31 8.87
CA GLN A 47 6.67 -9.35 8.46
C GLN A 47 5.76 -9.98 7.40
N LEU A 48 4.44 -9.89 7.60
CA LEU A 48 3.45 -10.28 6.61
C LEU A 48 3.40 -9.20 5.51
N ARG A 49 3.75 -9.57 4.29
CA ARG A 49 3.69 -8.68 3.12
C ARG A 49 2.56 -9.12 2.21
N ALA A 50 1.62 -8.22 2.01
CA ALA A 50 0.45 -8.46 1.18
C ALA A 50 -0.19 -7.14 0.77
N THR A 51 -1.26 -7.17 0.00
CA THR A 51 -1.15 -7.40 -1.46
C THR A 51 -1.05 -6.00 -2.08
N THR A 52 -0.53 -5.90 -3.30
CA THR A 52 -0.53 -4.66 -4.08
C THR A 52 -1.91 -4.40 -4.64
N ILE A 53 -2.44 -3.20 -4.37
CA ILE A 53 -3.73 -2.75 -4.90
C ILE A 53 -3.53 -1.40 -5.55
N LEU A 54 -4.13 -1.23 -6.73
CA LEU A 54 -4.10 -0.02 -7.52
C LEU A 54 -5.53 0.37 -7.89
N SER A 55 -5.89 1.62 -7.64
CA SER A 55 -7.06 2.29 -8.18
C SER A 55 -6.61 3.28 -9.26
N VAL A 56 -7.30 3.25 -10.39
CA VAL A 56 -7.14 4.21 -11.48
C VAL A 56 -8.51 4.79 -11.78
N ARG A 57 -8.67 6.09 -11.58
CA ARG A 57 -9.82 6.86 -12.06
C ARG A 57 -9.42 7.56 -13.36
N LYS A 58 -10.15 7.30 -14.43
CA LYS A 58 -9.97 8.00 -15.71
C LYS A 58 -11.32 8.10 -16.42
N ASP A 59 -11.60 9.29 -16.96
CA ASP A 59 -12.86 9.60 -17.63
C ASP A 59 -14.06 9.23 -16.75
N ASP A 60 -15.02 8.48 -17.30
CA ASP A 60 -16.23 8.06 -16.61
C ASP A 60 -16.09 6.69 -15.90
N LYS A 61 -14.87 6.25 -15.58
CA LYS A 61 -14.61 4.91 -15.05
C LYS A 61 -13.57 4.89 -13.92
N VAL A 62 -13.84 4.06 -12.91
CA VAL A 62 -12.87 3.69 -11.87
C VAL A 62 -12.58 2.21 -11.99
N PHE A 63 -11.29 1.89 -12.12
CA PHE A 63 -10.81 0.52 -12.14
C PHE A 63 -9.96 0.27 -10.91
N LEU A 64 -10.30 -0.78 -10.15
CA LEU A 64 -9.60 -1.21 -8.97
C LEU A 64 -9.06 -2.62 -9.20
N ILE A 65 -7.76 -2.79 -9.06
CA ILE A 65 -7.06 -4.05 -9.31
C ILE A 65 -6.17 -4.38 -8.11
N GLY A 66 -6.22 -5.62 -7.66
CA GLY A 66 -5.35 -6.13 -6.61
C GLY A 66 -4.74 -7.45 -7.01
N ASP A 67 -3.47 -7.66 -6.64
CA ASP A 67 -2.84 -8.98 -6.78
C ASP A 67 -3.26 -9.93 -5.64
N GLY A 68 -2.87 -11.19 -5.77
CA GLY A 68 -3.25 -12.26 -4.85
C GLY A 68 -2.14 -12.74 -3.91
N GLN A 69 -0.92 -12.21 -4.02
CA GLN A 69 0.23 -12.72 -3.28
C GLN A 69 0.26 -12.29 -1.81
N VAL A 70 0.24 -13.26 -0.92
CA VAL A 70 0.50 -13.10 0.51
C VAL A 70 1.80 -13.83 0.85
N SER A 71 2.78 -13.07 1.31
CA SER A 71 4.10 -13.58 1.70
C SER A 71 4.35 -13.37 3.18
N LEU A 72 4.93 -14.37 3.84
CA LEU A 72 5.44 -14.25 5.20
C LEU A 72 6.96 -14.33 5.14
N GLY A 73 7.62 -13.22 5.44
CA GLY A 73 9.05 -13.08 5.16
C GLY A 73 9.33 -13.31 3.68
N ASN A 74 10.17 -14.30 3.37
CA ASN A 74 10.56 -14.66 2.01
C ASN A 74 9.73 -15.80 1.39
N HIS A 75 8.71 -16.30 2.10
CA HIS A 75 7.91 -17.43 1.66
C HIS A 75 6.52 -16.98 1.20
N VAL A 76 6.11 -17.40 0.00
CA VAL A 76 4.75 -17.20 -0.48
C VAL A 76 3.83 -18.22 0.20
N ILE A 77 2.85 -17.73 0.96
CA ILE A 77 1.86 -18.57 1.67
C ILE A 77 0.63 -18.80 0.79
N LYS A 78 0.20 -17.76 0.07
CA LYS A 78 -1.01 -17.77 -0.75
C LYS A 78 -0.78 -16.89 -1.97
N ASP A 79 -1.28 -17.32 -3.11
CA ASP A 79 -1.10 -16.64 -4.40
C ASP A 79 -2.41 -16.08 -4.98
N ASN A 80 -3.55 -16.40 -4.36
CA ASN A 80 -4.90 -16.09 -4.85
C ASN A 80 -5.77 -15.36 -3.80
N ALA A 81 -5.16 -14.52 -2.96
CA ALA A 81 -5.91 -13.68 -2.03
C ALA A 81 -6.86 -12.72 -2.77
N ARG A 82 -8.08 -12.57 -2.26
CA ARG A 82 -9.08 -11.65 -2.81
C ARG A 82 -9.31 -10.53 -1.82
N LYS A 83 -8.63 -9.40 -2.00
CA LYS A 83 -8.72 -8.23 -1.11
C LYS A 83 -9.36 -6.99 -1.75
N VAL A 84 -9.92 -7.19 -2.95
CA VAL A 84 -10.73 -6.21 -3.65
C VAL A 84 -12.17 -6.71 -3.67
N ARG A 85 -13.11 -5.87 -3.27
CA ARG A 85 -14.54 -6.23 -3.18
C ARG A 85 -15.44 -5.01 -3.29
N THR A 86 -16.69 -5.25 -3.65
CA THR A 86 -17.76 -4.26 -3.61
C THR A 86 -18.40 -4.28 -2.21
N LEU A 87 -18.58 -3.11 -1.59
CA LEU A 87 -19.19 -3.00 -0.25
C LEU A 87 -20.69 -2.75 -0.34
N LYS A 88 -21.08 -1.78 -1.15
CA LYS A 88 -22.46 -1.46 -1.47
C LYS A 88 -22.54 -1.14 -2.96
N GLU A 89 -23.76 -1.08 -3.49
CA GLU A 89 -23.96 -0.60 -4.85
C GLU A 89 -23.29 0.77 -5.04
N GLY A 90 -22.46 0.88 -6.06
CA GLY A 90 -21.71 2.11 -6.36
C GLY A 90 -20.44 2.33 -5.54
N VAL A 91 -20.03 1.42 -4.64
CA VAL A 91 -18.80 1.57 -3.83
C VAL A 91 -17.93 0.32 -3.86
N ILE A 92 -16.71 0.48 -4.38
CA ILE A 92 -15.68 -0.56 -4.43
C ILE A 92 -14.56 -0.22 -3.45
N CYS A 93 -13.94 -1.25 -2.88
CA CYS A 93 -12.86 -1.09 -1.91
C CYS A 93 -11.76 -2.13 -2.10
N GLY A 94 -10.56 -1.77 -1.64
CA GLY A 94 -9.38 -2.60 -1.65
C GLY A 94 -8.61 -2.45 -0.35
N PHE A 95 -7.98 -3.52 0.11
CA PHE A 95 -7.29 -3.53 1.40
C PHE A 95 -5.89 -4.17 1.32
N ALA A 96 -4.87 -3.48 1.83
CA ALA A 96 -3.53 -4.03 2.03
C ALA A 96 -3.26 -4.19 3.54
N GLY A 97 -2.96 -5.41 3.97
CA GLY A 97 -2.78 -5.80 5.37
C GLY A 97 -3.14 -7.26 5.62
N ALA A 98 -3.28 -7.67 6.89
CA ALA A 98 -3.68 -9.04 7.22
C ALA A 98 -5.17 -9.31 6.90
N THR A 99 -5.48 -10.54 6.49
CA THR A 99 -6.85 -10.89 6.05
C THR A 99 -7.90 -10.74 7.16
N ALA A 100 -7.52 -11.02 8.43
CA ALA A 100 -8.43 -10.88 9.57
C ALA A 100 -8.85 -9.41 9.78
N ASP A 101 -7.88 -8.50 9.71
CA ASP A 101 -8.10 -7.05 9.82
C ASP A 101 -9.01 -6.54 8.71
N ALA A 102 -8.82 -7.06 7.49
CA ALA A 102 -9.61 -6.70 6.33
C ALA A 102 -11.09 -6.88 6.62
N MET A 103 -11.51 -8.07 7.10
CA MET A 103 -12.91 -8.39 7.36
C MET A 103 -13.56 -7.42 8.36
N THR A 104 -12.87 -7.14 9.47
CA THR A 104 -13.40 -6.23 10.49
C THR A 104 -13.52 -4.79 10.00
N LEU A 105 -12.51 -4.27 9.28
CA LEU A 105 -12.53 -2.89 8.78
C LEU A 105 -13.61 -2.67 7.74
N PHE A 106 -13.81 -3.69 6.92
CA PHE A 106 -14.83 -3.77 5.91
C PHE A 106 -16.26 -3.78 6.47
N GLU A 107 -16.54 -4.62 7.46
CA GLU A 107 -17.83 -4.63 8.17
C GLU A 107 -18.11 -3.27 8.83
N ARG A 108 -17.09 -2.68 9.47
CA ARG A 108 -17.21 -1.35 10.08
C ARG A 108 -17.48 -0.24 9.07
N LEU A 109 -16.79 -0.26 7.94
CA LEU A 109 -17.02 0.72 6.87
C LEU A 109 -18.42 0.57 6.28
N GLU A 110 -18.90 -0.66 6.09
CA GLU A 110 -20.25 -0.91 5.60
C GLU A 110 -21.32 -0.33 6.54
N MET A 111 -21.17 -0.50 7.86
CA MET A 111 -22.03 0.17 8.85
C MET A 111 -22.00 1.70 8.69
N LYS A 112 -20.81 2.30 8.50
CA LYS A 112 -20.69 3.75 8.29
C LYS A 112 -21.30 4.23 6.97
N LEU A 113 -21.28 3.41 5.94
CA LEU A 113 -21.92 3.69 4.65
C LEU A 113 -23.44 3.54 4.69
N GLN A 114 -23.99 2.82 5.68
CA GLN A 114 -25.43 2.76 5.95
C GLN A 114 -25.89 3.98 6.78
N GLU A 115 -25.10 4.41 7.76
CA GLU A 115 -25.36 5.59 8.58
C GLU A 115 -25.26 6.91 7.78
N HIS A 116 -24.41 6.94 6.75
CA HIS A 116 -24.15 8.15 5.95
C HIS A 116 -24.28 7.86 4.45
N PRO A 117 -25.16 8.60 3.73
CA PRO A 117 -25.32 8.42 2.29
C PRO A 117 -24.04 8.78 1.50
N GLU A 118 -23.31 9.80 1.96
CA GLU A 118 -22.08 10.28 1.35
C GLU A 118 -20.86 9.43 1.75
N THR A 119 -20.19 8.84 0.76
CA THR A 119 -19.00 7.99 0.97
C THR A 119 -17.87 8.75 1.67
N LYS A 120 -17.61 10.00 1.30
CA LYS A 120 -16.55 10.82 1.92
C LYS A 120 -16.79 11.01 3.41
N ARG A 121 -18.03 11.28 3.82
CA ARG A 121 -18.42 11.41 5.22
C ARG A 121 -18.30 10.08 5.98
N ALA A 122 -18.79 8.99 5.40
CA ALA A 122 -18.64 7.66 5.96
C ALA A 122 -17.16 7.28 6.19
N CYS A 123 -16.28 7.61 5.24
CA CYS A 123 -14.84 7.37 5.33
C CYS A 123 -14.19 8.20 6.46
N VAL A 124 -14.59 9.46 6.64
CA VAL A 124 -14.11 10.31 7.74
C VAL A 124 -14.53 9.75 9.10
N GLU A 125 -15.79 9.34 9.26
CA GLU A 125 -16.26 8.74 10.51
C GLU A 125 -15.62 7.38 10.79
N MET A 126 -15.37 6.58 9.74
CA MET A 126 -14.60 5.35 9.86
C MET A 126 -13.15 5.63 10.29
N ALA A 127 -12.47 6.61 9.70
CA ALA A 127 -11.09 6.97 10.06
C ALA A 127 -10.98 7.41 11.52
N LYS A 128 -11.94 8.21 12.01
CA LYS A 128 -12.05 8.57 13.43
C LYS A 128 -12.22 7.34 14.30
N ALA A 129 -13.18 6.46 13.96
CA ALA A 129 -13.44 5.24 14.71
C ALA A 129 -12.22 4.29 14.74
N TRP A 130 -11.51 4.18 13.62
CA TRP A 130 -10.28 3.39 13.49
C TRP A 130 -9.19 3.92 14.42
N ARG A 131 -8.95 5.23 14.41
CA ARG A 131 -7.94 5.88 15.27
C ARG A 131 -8.23 5.74 16.76
N MET A 132 -9.51 5.77 17.15
CA MET A 132 -9.95 5.68 18.54
C MET A 132 -9.92 4.25 19.09
N ASP A 133 -10.03 3.24 18.22
CA ASP A 133 -10.01 1.84 18.63
C ASP A 133 -8.57 1.39 18.99
N LYS A 134 -8.42 0.89 20.23
CA LYS A 134 -7.12 0.47 20.79
C LYS A 134 -6.45 -0.62 19.96
N TYR A 135 -7.23 -1.52 19.37
CA TYR A 135 -6.75 -2.64 18.58
C TYR A 135 -6.48 -2.22 17.14
N LEU A 136 -7.43 -1.53 16.50
CA LEU A 136 -7.32 -1.21 15.09
C LEU A 136 -6.20 -0.20 14.77
N ARG A 137 -5.89 0.74 15.67
CA ARG A 137 -4.84 1.75 15.43
C ARG A 137 -3.42 1.17 15.35
N ARG A 138 -3.21 -0.07 15.79
CA ARG A 138 -1.90 -0.75 15.71
C ARG A 138 -1.71 -1.50 14.40
N LEU A 139 -2.76 -1.58 13.58
CA LEU A 139 -2.71 -2.27 12.32
C LEU A 139 -1.92 -1.43 11.31
N GLU A 140 -0.96 -2.05 10.64
CA GLU A 140 -0.21 -1.43 9.53
C GLU A 140 -1.05 -1.34 8.23
N ALA A 141 -2.36 -1.48 8.35
CA ALA A 141 -3.22 -1.67 7.21
C ALA A 141 -3.65 -0.36 6.57
N ILE A 142 -3.81 -0.40 5.25
CA ILE A 142 -4.26 0.72 4.42
C ILE A 142 -5.43 0.24 3.56
N MET A 143 -6.45 1.07 3.40
CA MET A 143 -7.64 0.77 2.61
C MET A 143 -7.87 1.84 1.54
N ILE A 144 -8.25 1.39 0.35
CA ILE A 144 -8.76 2.22 -0.74
C ILE A 144 -10.27 2.07 -0.77
N VAL A 145 -10.99 3.18 -0.90
CA VAL A 145 -12.44 3.22 -1.10
C VAL A 145 -12.74 4.15 -2.25
N CYS A 146 -13.49 3.67 -3.24
CA CYS A 146 -13.86 4.45 -4.42
C CYS A 146 -15.36 4.40 -4.62
N ASP A 147 -15.95 5.54 -4.95
CA ASP A 147 -17.30 5.65 -5.47
C ASP A 147 -17.30 6.40 -6.82
N ALA A 148 -18.48 6.75 -7.33
CA ALA A 148 -18.60 7.45 -8.61
C ALA A 148 -17.88 8.81 -8.60
N SER A 149 -17.80 9.48 -7.44
CA SER A 149 -17.30 10.84 -7.28
C SER A 149 -15.87 10.95 -6.77
N VAL A 150 -15.46 10.10 -5.81
CA VAL A 150 -14.23 10.23 -5.04
C VAL A 150 -13.47 8.92 -4.94
N SER A 151 -12.14 9.01 -4.88
CA SER A 151 -11.24 7.89 -4.58
C SER A 151 -10.41 8.25 -3.35
N LEU A 152 -10.56 7.49 -2.28
CA LEU A 152 -10.03 7.81 -0.95
C LEU A 152 -9.12 6.72 -0.43
N THR A 153 -8.06 7.14 0.25
CA THR A 153 -7.16 6.28 1.04
C THR A 153 -7.42 6.50 2.52
N LEU A 154 -7.55 5.41 3.28
CA LEU A 154 -7.81 5.38 4.71
C LEU A 154 -6.67 4.66 5.43
N THR A 155 -6.23 5.23 6.55
CA THR A 155 -5.15 4.68 7.39
C THR A 155 -5.60 4.52 8.85
N GLY A 156 -4.92 3.64 9.59
CA GLY A 156 -5.14 3.48 11.03
C GLY A 156 -4.78 4.70 11.89
N ASN A 157 -4.07 5.68 11.32
CA ASN A 157 -3.79 6.96 11.97
C ASN A 157 -4.98 7.93 11.92
N GLY A 158 -6.05 7.56 11.21
CA GLY A 158 -7.23 8.38 11.00
C GLY A 158 -7.08 9.37 9.84
N ASP A 159 -6.20 9.09 8.89
CA ASP A 159 -6.05 9.93 7.69
C ASP A 159 -7.09 9.54 6.63
N VAL A 160 -7.63 10.55 5.94
CA VAL A 160 -8.46 10.39 4.74
C VAL A 160 -7.84 11.22 3.63
N ILE A 161 -7.29 10.54 2.62
CA ILE A 161 -6.45 11.18 1.60
C ILE A 161 -7.04 10.93 0.23
N GLU A 162 -7.25 12.00 -0.53
CA GLU A 162 -7.71 11.98 -1.92
C GLU A 162 -6.56 12.48 -2.81
N PRO A 163 -6.02 11.67 -3.73
CA PRO A 163 -4.95 12.14 -4.61
C PRO A 163 -5.52 13.01 -5.74
N VAL A 164 -4.74 14.00 -6.17
CA VAL A 164 -5.14 14.95 -7.23
C VAL A 164 -5.27 14.28 -8.60
N ASP A 165 -4.49 13.24 -8.86
CA ASP A 165 -4.43 12.51 -10.13
C ASP A 165 -5.44 11.34 -10.22
N GLY A 166 -6.22 11.08 -9.16
CA GLY A 166 -7.16 9.96 -9.12
C GLY A 166 -6.52 8.57 -9.14
N ILE A 167 -5.21 8.45 -8.89
CA ILE A 167 -4.47 7.20 -8.88
C ILE A 167 -4.01 6.89 -7.46
N ILE A 168 -4.39 5.72 -6.94
CA ILE A 168 -3.99 5.28 -5.59
C ILE A 168 -3.36 3.90 -5.69
N GLY A 169 -2.11 3.75 -5.25
CA GLY A 169 -1.47 2.45 -5.07
C GLY A 169 -1.11 2.21 -3.61
N ILE A 170 -1.47 1.05 -3.08
CA ILE A 170 -1.14 0.60 -1.72
C ILE A 170 -0.51 -0.79 -1.75
N GLY A 171 0.10 -1.19 -0.64
CA GLY A 171 0.74 -2.51 -0.49
C GLY A 171 2.19 -2.54 -0.97
N SER A 172 2.75 -3.75 -1.04
CA SER A 172 4.18 -4.01 -1.25
C SER A 172 4.72 -3.42 -2.57
N GLY A 173 3.96 -3.52 -3.65
CA GLY A 173 4.29 -2.98 -4.98
C GLY A 173 3.50 -1.71 -5.34
N GLY A 174 2.80 -1.10 -4.38
CA GLY A 174 1.89 0.03 -4.63
C GLY A 174 2.57 1.19 -5.34
N LEU A 175 3.78 1.56 -4.92
CA LEU A 175 4.55 2.66 -5.52
C LEU A 175 4.94 2.39 -6.98
N PHE A 176 5.32 1.15 -7.32
CA PHE A 176 5.62 0.79 -8.71
C PHE A 176 4.37 0.88 -9.58
N ALA A 177 3.24 0.38 -9.06
CA ALA A 177 1.96 0.43 -9.74
C ALA A 177 1.49 1.89 -9.95
N THR A 178 1.59 2.74 -8.93
CA THR A 178 1.23 4.17 -9.04
C THR A 178 2.12 4.90 -10.02
N ALA A 179 3.44 4.70 -9.97
CA ALA A 179 4.38 5.35 -10.89
C ALA A 179 4.09 4.96 -12.34
N ALA A 180 3.87 3.67 -12.60
CA ALA A 180 3.53 3.17 -13.93
C ALA A 180 2.16 3.71 -14.41
N ALA A 181 1.14 3.70 -13.55
CA ALA A 181 -0.18 4.24 -13.89
C ALA A 181 -0.13 5.73 -14.21
N ARG A 182 0.62 6.53 -13.43
CA ARG A 182 0.85 7.95 -13.68
C ARG A 182 1.52 8.21 -15.03
N ALA A 183 2.49 7.38 -15.41
CA ALA A 183 3.14 7.51 -16.71
C ALA A 183 2.21 7.15 -17.89
N LEU A 184 1.17 6.34 -17.65
CA LEU A 184 0.25 5.84 -18.67
C LEU A 184 -1.06 6.66 -18.76
N ILE A 185 -1.36 7.51 -17.77
CA ILE A 185 -2.64 8.21 -17.69
C ILE A 185 -2.88 9.14 -18.89
N ASP A 186 -1.83 9.81 -19.36
CA ASP A 186 -1.87 10.76 -20.47
C ASP A 186 -1.68 10.09 -21.85
N VAL A 187 -1.49 8.77 -21.89
CA VAL A 187 -1.34 8.04 -23.15
C VAL A 187 -2.70 7.99 -23.88
N PRO A 188 -2.78 8.52 -25.11
CA PRO A 188 -4.03 8.50 -25.87
C PRO A 188 -4.53 7.08 -26.14
N GLY A 189 -5.84 6.87 -26.03
CA GLY A 189 -6.49 5.58 -26.32
C GLY A 189 -6.40 4.53 -25.22
N MET A 190 -5.78 4.83 -24.07
CA MET A 190 -5.77 3.93 -22.92
C MET A 190 -6.91 4.25 -21.96
N ASP A 191 -7.78 3.27 -21.66
CA ASP A 191 -8.83 3.38 -20.64
C ASP A 191 -8.31 3.01 -19.24
N ALA A 192 -9.11 3.27 -18.20
CA ALA A 192 -8.74 3.00 -16.80
C ALA A 192 -8.31 1.54 -16.56
N GLU A 193 -8.98 0.58 -17.23
CA GLU A 193 -8.67 -0.84 -17.12
C GLU A 193 -7.34 -1.19 -17.79
N SER A 194 -7.10 -0.73 -19.01
CA SER A 194 -5.83 -0.98 -19.72
C SER A 194 -4.65 -0.40 -18.95
N ILE A 195 -4.80 0.80 -18.38
CA ILE A 195 -3.79 1.43 -17.53
C ILE A 195 -3.55 0.58 -16.29
N GLY A 196 -4.60 0.22 -15.56
CA GLY A 196 -4.48 -0.56 -14.32
C GLY A 196 -3.82 -1.92 -14.54
N ARG A 197 -4.21 -2.66 -15.59
CA ARG A 197 -3.60 -3.96 -15.93
C ARG A 197 -2.14 -3.82 -16.35
N LYS A 198 -1.80 -2.82 -17.16
CA LYS A 198 -0.42 -2.61 -17.60
C LYS A 198 0.48 -2.19 -16.43
N ALA A 199 -0.01 -1.28 -15.59
CA ALA A 199 0.70 -0.81 -14.40
C ALA A 199 0.92 -1.92 -13.37
N MET A 200 -0.11 -2.75 -13.11
CA MET A 200 0.02 -3.91 -12.23
C MET A 200 0.97 -4.98 -12.80
N GLY A 201 0.99 -5.16 -14.12
CA GLY A 201 1.99 -5.99 -14.80
C GLY A 201 3.41 -5.55 -14.52
N ILE A 202 3.69 -4.25 -14.63
CA ILE A 202 5.00 -3.66 -14.31
C ILE A 202 5.32 -3.85 -12.82
N ALA A 203 4.35 -3.63 -11.94
CA ALA A 203 4.54 -3.83 -10.50
C ALA A 203 4.89 -5.29 -10.15
N ALA A 204 4.26 -6.26 -10.81
CA ALA A 204 4.57 -7.69 -10.63
C ALA A 204 5.96 -8.07 -11.17
N ASP A 205 6.45 -7.41 -12.21
CA ASP A 205 7.81 -7.63 -12.73
C ASP A 205 8.89 -7.00 -11.84
N MET A 206 8.55 -5.97 -11.07
CA MET A 206 9.49 -5.23 -10.21
C MET A 206 9.47 -5.64 -8.73
N CYS A 207 8.32 -6.04 -8.21
CA CYS A 207 8.13 -6.36 -6.80
C CYS A 207 8.01 -7.86 -6.59
N VAL A 208 8.97 -8.46 -5.86
CA VAL A 208 8.97 -9.89 -5.50
C VAL A 208 7.76 -10.32 -4.65
N PHE A 209 7.02 -9.36 -4.09
CA PHE A 209 5.83 -9.56 -3.28
C PHE A 209 4.53 -9.22 -4.04
N THR A 210 4.55 -9.24 -5.36
CA THR A 210 3.39 -8.95 -6.22
C THR A 210 3.37 -9.93 -7.38
N ASN A 211 2.23 -10.59 -7.60
CA ASN A 211 2.09 -11.55 -8.69
C ASN A 211 1.14 -11.08 -9.81
N LYS A 212 0.95 -11.94 -10.81
CA LYS A 212 0.05 -11.70 -11.95
C LYS A 212 -1.35 -12.29 -11.75
N ASN A 213 -1.68 -12.72 -10.54
CA ASN A 213 -3.01 -13.25 -10.20
C ASN A 213 -3.89 -12.10 -9.72
N TRP A 214 -4.63 -11.51 -10.64
CA TRP A 214 -5.37 -10.28 -10.36
C TRP A 214 -6.84 -10.52 -10.04
N VAL A 215 -7.34 -9.71 -9.11
CA VAL A 215 -8.76 -9.53 -8.82
C VAL A 215 -9.09 -8.08 -9.16
N THR A 216 -10.15 -7.89 -9.94
CA THR A 216 -10.52 -6.58 -10.45
C THR A 216 -11.95 -6.24 -10.06
N GLN A 217 -12.20 -4.96 -9.82
CA GLN A 217 -13.54 -4.38 -9.71
C GLN A 217 -13.58 -3.11 -10.54
N THR A 218 -14.73 -2.86 -11.14
CA THR A 218 -14.96 -1.72 -12.01
C THR A 218 -16.20 -0.99 -11.55
N LEU A 219 -16.13 0.33 -11.58
CA LEU A 219 -17.25 1.20 -11.31
C LEU A 219 -17.37 2.22 -12.44
N GLU A 220 -18.55 2.28 -13.04
CA GLU A 220 -18.92 3.35 -13.96
C GLU A 220 -19.35 4.57 -13.14
N THR A 221 -18.80 5.74 -13.44
CA THR A 221 -19.07 6.97 -12.68
C THR A 221 -20.20 7.79 -13.29
N ARG A 222 -20.59 7.48 -14.54
CA ARG A 222 -21.73 8.07 -15.23
C ARG A 222 -22.85 7.03 -15.40
N PRO A 223 -24.15 7.41 -15.30
CA PRO A 223 -25.23 6.51 -15.66
C PRO A 223 -25.10 6.09 -17.15
N PRO A 224 -25.42 4.83 -17.50
CA PRO A 224 -25.38 4.37 -18.88
C PRO A 224 -26.28 5.25 -19.75
N GLU A 225 -25.78 5.69 -20.91
CA GLU A 225 -26.61 6.40 -21.89
C GLU A 225 -27.85 5.56 -22.21
N PRO A 226 -29.05 6.16 -22.26
CA PRO A 226 -30.25 5.43 -22.67
C PRO A 226 -30.02 4.87 -24.09
N PRO A 227 -30.53 3.66 -24.40
CA PRO A 227 -30.33 3.06 -25.71
C PRO A 227 -30.83 4.03 -26.78
N LYS A 228 -29.98 4.35 -27.76
CA LYS A 228 -30.34 5.20 -28.89
C LYS A 228 -31.54 4.55 -29.57
N SER A 229 -32.71 5.17 -29.46
CA SER A 229 -33.91 4.76 -30.18
C SER A 229 -33.65 4.94 -31.67
N SER A 230 -33.39 3.83 -32.36
CA SER A 230 -33.40 3.74 -33.82
C SER A 230 -34.83 3.81 -34.35
#